data_AF-W9B489-F1
#
_entry.id   AF-W9B489-F1
#
_cell.length_a   1.000
_cell.length_b   1.000
_cell.length_c   1.000
_cell.angle_alpha   90.00
_cell.angle_beta   90.00
_cell.angle_gamma   90.00
#
_symmetry.space_group_name_H-M   'P 1'
#
loop_
_entity.id
_entity.type
_entity.pdbx_description
1 polymer ?
#
loop_
_entity_poly.entity_id
_entity_poly.type
_entity_poly.pdbx_seq_one_letter_code
_entity_poly.pdbx_strand_id
1 'polypeptide(L)'
;MPDPTVRDLLGSVLGLSAPDDAIGDLDRPISWAHTTELRDPSRYLRGGELVCTVGISLQTPRDCADFVGALHGAGASGLCFGVGDVHDDVPDALIAACRRQGLALLVAPPAVPFAALSRFVADFRMGGEIAVARATNSLVPELLSSQRRGETVRQLLDRAGAVLGGYFVVDSADGAAQGALAVEGVGSLSWVGRGRAPEPAVLEVIARFAQAAQGDRDIESALSRERVGQLLSLVERRMLLPDALGQLLDWPGLSAPELECSAWPAGAGAVLSMTFPTALVGDAPDVCLVLTPGGDEFRRSAAELSLPSGHSAASPLVELGSAITQARIALDMARQHGGSVGPDQLSTFGSLLEGLPSNRLAPFKHQLIDPLADMDRDRGTQHVRTLRTFLATNGSVIDTARELFLHTNTVRHRLGRIQELTGRDPMNLGDLAAFAIGLQASDRSRRRPD
;
A
#
# COMPACT_ATOMS: atom_id res chain seq x y z
N MET A 1 5.88 -14.31 5.17
CA MET A 1 5.66 -15.70 4.70
C MET A 1 6.99 -16.44 4.75
N PRO A 2 7.00 -17.77 5.00
CA PRO A 2 8.17 -18.55 4.64
C PRO A 2 8.29 -18.56 3.11
N ASP A 3 9.50 -18.40 2.62
CA ASP A 3 9.79 -18.57 1.19
C ASP A 3 9.39 -19.98 0.73
N PRO A 4 9.01 -20.19 -0.55
CA PRO A 4 8.68 -21.52 -1.05
C PRO A 4 9.83 -22.50 -0.77
N THR A 5 9.51 -23.70 -0.31
CA THR A 5 10.52 -24.72 -0.05
C THR A 5 10.84 -25.51 -1.31
N VAL A 6 11.95 -26.25 -1.30
CA VAL A 6 12.29 -27.18 -2.39
C VAL A 6 11.17 -28.22 -2.59
N ARG A 7 10.51 -28.66 -1.49
CA ARG A 7 9.36 -29.55 -1.52
C ARG A 7 8.16 -28.96 -2.27
N ASP A 8 7.89 -27.66 -2.10
CA ASP A 8 6.79 -26.98 -2.81
C ASP A 8 7.02 -26.96 -4.32
N LEU A 9 8.28 -26.86 -4.77
CA LEU A 9 8.64 -26.89 -6.18
C LEU A 9 8.45 -28.30 -6.79
N LEU A 10 8.75 -29.37 -6.04
CA LEU A 10 8.49 -30.76 -6.47
C LEU A 10 6.99 -31.05 -6.62
N GLY A 11 6.15 -30.47 -5.76
CA GLY A 11 4.69 -30.60 -5.83
C GLY A 11 4.02 -29.68 -6.85
N SER A 12 4.79 -28.87 -7.59
CA SER A 12 4.26 -27.84 -8.47
C SER A 12 3.87 -28.37 -9.86
N VAL A 13 3.13 -27.54 -10.60
CA VAL A 13 2.77 -27.80 -12.00
C VAL A 13 3.95 -27.77 -12.97
N LEU A 14 5.16 -27.40 -12.51
CA LEU A 14 6.36 -27.34 -13.34
C LEU A 14 6.87 -28.74 -13.72
N GLY A 15 6.49 -29.80 -13.01
CA GLY A 15 6.91 -31.17 -13.33
C GLY A 15 8.39 -31.43 -13.05
N LEU A 16 8.96 -30.75 -12.04
CA LEU A 16 10.30 -31.02 -11.55
C LEU A 16 10.35 -32.38 -10.86
N SER A 17 11.50 -33.04 -10.93
CA SER A 17 11.73 -34.31 -10.23
C SER A 17 12.94 -34.22 -9.32
N ALA A 18 13.09 -35.19 -8.43
CA ALA A 18 14.31 -35.41 -7.67
C ALA A 18 14.90 -36.78 -8.08
N PRO A 19 16.22 -36.98 -7.94
CA PRO A 19 16.81 -38.31 -8.08
C PRO A 19 16.18 -39.32 -7.10
N ASP A 20 16.21 -40.62 -7.44
CA ASP A 20 15.49 -41.71 -6.75
C ASP A 20 15.60 -41.70 -5.20
N ASP A 21 16.75 -41.26 -4.67
CA ASP A 21 16.90 -40.88 -3.27
C ASP A 21 16.97 -39.36 -3.17
N ALA A 22 15.93 -38.72 -2.63
CA ALA A 22 15.90 -37.29 -2.37
C ALA A 22 17.19 -36.84 -1.66
N ILE A 23 17.87 -35.85 -2.24
CA ILE A 23 19.15 -35.34 -1.75
C ILE A 23 18.90 -34.04 -1.00
N GLY A 24 19.53 -33.87 0.17
CA GLY A 24 19.51 -32.62 0.94
C GLY A 24 18.20 -32.35 1.69
N ASP A 25 18.13 -31.17 2.32
CA ASP A 25 16.95 -30.70 3.06
C ASP A 25 15.94 -30.06 2.09
N LEU A 26 14.81 -30.74 1.87
CA LEU A 26 13.75 -30.27 0.98
C LEU A 26 12.86 -29.19 1.60
N ASP A 27 12.92 -29.00 2.93
CA ASP A 27 12.10 -28.02 3.65
C ASP A 27 12.81 -26.67 3.78
N ARG A 28 13.99 -26.53 3.16
CA ARG A 28 14.76 -25.30 3.15
C ARG A 28 14.07 -24.21 2.29
N PRO A 29 13.88 -22.99 2.84
CA PRO A 29 13.24 -21.88 2.13
C PRO A 29 14.05 -21.37 0.93
N ILE A 30 13.39 -21.02 -0.18
CA ILE A 30 13.99 -20.51 -1.42
C ILE A 30 13.62 -19.05 -1.64
N SER A 31 14.58 -18.16 -1.38
CA SER A 31 14.37 -16.71 -1.48
C SER A 31 14.29 -16.22 -2.93
N TRP A 32 15.01 -16.89 -3.85
CA TRP A 32 15.13 -16.53 -5.25
C TRP A 32 15.61 -17.71 -6.12
N ALA A 33 15.34 -17.68 -7.43
CA ALA A 33 15.93 -18.62 -8.38
C ALA A 33 16.98 -17.93 -9.25
N HIS A 34 18.23 -18.41 -9.22
CA HIS A 34 19.35 -17.81 -9.93
C HIS A 34 19.86 -18.72 -11.04
N THR A 35 19.73 -18.32 -12.31
CA THR A 35 20.26 -19.09 -13.45
C THR A 35 21.69 -18.67 -13.77
N THR A 36 22.62 -19.62 -13.88
CA THR A 36 24.03 -19.34 -14.16
C THR A 36 24.74 -20.52 -14.83
N GLU A 37 25.77 -20.21 -15.61
CA GLU A 37 26.68 -21.20 -16.23
C GLU A 37 28.14 -20.97 -15.81
N LEU A 38 28.37 -20.08 -14.83
CA LEU A 38 29.69 -19.81 -14.28
C LEU A 38 30.21 -21.01 -13.48
N ARG A 39 31.52 -21.26 -13.59
CA ARG A 39 32.21 -22.28 -12.77
C ARG A 39 32.12 -22.01 -11.26
N ASP A 40 32.12 -20.73 -10.88
CA ASP A 40 31.94 -20.29 -9.50
C ASP A 40 30.99 -19.07 -9.48
N PRO A 41 29.71 -19.26 -9.10
CA PRO A 41 28.74 -18.18 -9.00
C PRO A 41 28.73 -17.49 -7.62
N SER A 42 29.58 -17.87 -6.66
CA SER A 42 29.48 -17.45 -5.25
C SER A 42 29.38 -15.94 -5.06
N ARG A 43 30.07 -15.15 -5.90
CA ARG A 43 30.06 -13.67 -5.83
C ARG A 43 28.71 -13.02 -6.13
N TYR A 44 27.77 -13.77 -6.70
CA TYR A 44 26.43 -13.30 -7.07
C TYR A 44 25.32 -13.84 -6.18
N LEU A 45 25.67 -14.72 -5.24
CA LEU A 45 24.75 -15.34 -4.31
C LEU A 45 24.84 -14.63 -2.96
N ARG A 46 23.69 -14.52 -2.29
CA ARG A 46 23.54 -13.93 -0.96
C ARG A 46 23.04 -14.95 0.08
N GLY A 47 22.71 -16.16 -0.35
CA GLY A 47 22.17 -17.22 0.46
C GLY A 47 20.66 -17.36 0.31
N GLY A 48 20.18 -18.60 0.37
CA GLY A 48 18.76 -18.92 0.23
C GLY A 48 18.31 -19.16 -1.22
N GLU A 49 19.19 -18.99 -2.23
CA GLU A 49 18.79 -19.15 -3.63
C GLU A 49 18.74 -20.63 -4.07
N LEU A 50 17.83 -20.93 -4.98
CA LEU A 50 17.86 -22.13 -5.81
C LEU A 50 18.61 -21.82 -7.10
N VAL A 51 19.79 -22.41 -7.28
CA VAL A 51 20.63 -22.15 -8.46
C VAL A 51 20.23 -23.08 -9.60
N CYS A 52 20.02 -22.54 -10.80
CA CYS A 52 19.62 -23.28 -11.98
C CYS A 52 20.75 -23.29 -13.02
N THR A 53 21.07 -24.46 -13.59
CA THR A 53 22.10 -24.61 -14.63
C THR A 53 21.83 -25.82 -15.51
N VAL A 54 22.26 -25.77 -16.78
CA VAL A 54 22.33 -26.96 -17.65
C VAL A 54 23.72 -27.61 -17.62
N GLY A 55 24.67 -27.05 -16.85
CA GLY A 55 25.95 -27.69 -16.58
C GLY A 55 26.97 -27.61 -17.71
N ILE A 56 27.02 -26.51 -18.49
CA ILE A 56 28.01 -26.34 -19.58
C ILE A 56 29.43 -26.55 -19.06
N SER A 57 29.72 -26.00 -17.88
CA SER A 57 31.04 -26.06 -17.25
C SER A 57 31.30 -27.35 -16.44
N LEU A 58 30.30 -28.24 -16.29
CA LEU A 58 30.35 -29.41 -15.41
C LEU A 58 30.73 -30.69 -16.17
N GLN A 59 31.95 -30.71 -16.72
CA GLN A 59 32.42 -31.78 -17.62
C GLN A 59 33.18 -32.89 -16.89
N THR A 60 33.79 -32.58 -15.74
CA THR A 60 34.57 -33.53 -14.95
C THR A 60 34.03 -33.67 -13.53
N PRO A 61 34.37 -34.77 -12.82
CA PRO A 61 34.00 -34.92 -11.41
C PRO A 61 34.52 -33.79 -10.51
N ARG A 62 35.67 -33.21 -10.87
CA ARG A 62 36.23 -32.05 -10.17
C ARG A 62 35.39 -30.80 -10.37
N ASP A 63 34.96 -30.52 -11.60
CA ASP A 63 34.09 -29.37 -11.88
C ASP A 63 32.78 -29.45 -11.08
N CYS A 64 32.19 -30.65 -11.00
CA CYS A 64 30.98 -30.88 -10.20
C CYS A 64 31.20 -30.63 -8.71
N ALA A 65 32.32 -31.13 -8.17
CA ALA A 65 32.65 -30.96 -6.75
C ALA A 65 32.94 -29.50 -6.39
N ASP A 66 33.69 -28.80 -7.24
CA ASP A 66 34.04 -27.39 -7.04
C ASP A 66 32.78 -26.51 -7.11
N PHE A 67 31.90 -26.75 -8.08
CA PHE A 67 30.64 -26.01 -8.23
C PHE A 67 29.68 -26.22 -7.04
N VAL A 68 29.45 -27.46 -6.62
CA VAL A 68 28.59 -27.72 -5.44
C VAL A 68 29.21 -27.15 -4.17
N GLY A 69 30.53 -27.19 -4.04
CA GLY A 69 31.26 -26.56 -2.94
C GLY A 69 31.03 -25.05 -2.88
N ALA A 70 31.09 -24.38 -4.03
CA ALA A 70 30.78 -22.95 -4.16
C ALA A 70 29.34 -22.62 -3.73
N LEU A 71 28.35 -23.41 -4.20
CA LEU A 71 26.94 -23.20 -3.83
C LEU A 71 26.70 -23.40 -2.33
N HIS A 72 27.26 -24.46 -1.75
CA HIS A 72 27.15 -24.73 -0.32
C HIS A 72 27.80 -23.61 0.50
N GLY A 73 29.01 -23.18 0.12
CA GLY A 73 29.74 -22.09 0.79
C GLY A 73 29.00 -20.75 0.73
N ALA A 74 28.26 -20.49 -0.34
CA ALA A 74 27.42 -19.31 -0.49
C ALA A 74 26.04 -19.41 0.20
N GLY A 75 25.70 -20.55 0.79
CA GLY A 75 24.45 -20.75 1.52
C GLY A 75 23.22 -20.98 0.63
N ALA A 76 23.40 -21.45 -0.61
CA ALA A 76 22.30 -21.79 -1.51
C ALA A 76 21.35 -22.82 -0.88
N SER A 77 20.06 -22.70 -1.19
CA SER A 77 19.03 -23.64 -0.70
C SER A 77 18.95 -24.91 -1.53
N GLY A 78 19.37 -24.87 -2.79
CA GLY A 78 19.44 -26.05 -3.65
C GLY A 78 20.02 -25.77 -5.03
N LEU A 79 20.11 -26.83 -5.82
CA LEU A 79 20.49 -26.85 -7.22
C LEU A 79 19.35 -27.43 -8.05
N CYS A 80 18.96 -26.75 -9.12
CA CYS A 80 18.08 -27.25 -10.16
C CYS A 80 18.90 -27.48 -11.43
N PHE A 81 19.01 -28.74 -11.86
CA PHE A 81 19.79 -29.15 -13.00
C PHE A 81 18.89 -29.45 -14.20
N GLY A 82 19.14 -28.78 -15.33
CA GLY A 82 18.41 -28.99 -16.57
C GLY A 82 19.06 -30.09 -17.40
N VAL A 83 18.27 -31.09 -17.80
CA VAL A 83 18.72 -32.20 -18.68
C VAL A 83 18.21 -32.02 -20.11
N GLY A 84 18.89 -32.66 -21.06
CA GLY A 84 18.52 -32.76 -22.47
C GLY A 84 19.16 -31.75 -23.43
N ASP A 85 19.90 -30.75 -22.92
CA ASP A 85 20.68 -29.82 -23.74
C ASP A 85 22.17 -30.20 -23.78
N VAL A 86 22.83 -30.18 -22.62
CA VAL A 86 24.27 -30.46 -22.49
C VAL A 86 24.51 -31.88 -21.99
N HIS A 87 23.69 -32.32 -21.04
CA HIS A 87 23.76 -33.66 -20.44
C HIS A 87 22.39 -34.32 -20.59
N ASP A 88 22.38 -35.56 -21.09
CA ASP A 88 21.15 -36.34 -21.26
C ASP A 88 20.52 -36.74 -19.91
N ASP A 89 21.36 -36.89 -18.88
CA ASP A 89 20.98 -37.17 -17.50
C ASP A 89 21.91 -36.40 -16.54
N VAL A 90 21.54 -36.31 -15.27
CA VAL A 90 22.35 -35.68 -14.24
C VAL A 90 23.66 -36.47 -14.04
N PRO A 91 24.85 -35.85 -14.13
CA PRO A 91 26.10 -36.56 -13.92
C PRO A 91 26.19 -37.20 -12.52
N ASP A 92 26.58 -38.48 -12.44
CA ASP A 92 26.77 -39.21 -11.16
C ASP A 92 27.69 -38.46 -10.18
N ALA A 93 28.71 -37.80 -10.70
CA ALA A 93 29.64 -37.01 -9.90
C ALA A 93 28.97 -35.79 -9.24
N LEU A 94 27.97 -35.20 -9.89
CA LEU A 94 27.17 -34.09 -9.36
C LEU A 94 26.23 -34.58 -8.26
N ILE A 95 25.52 -35.69 -8.49
CA ILE A 95 24.69 -36.37 -7.46
C ILE A 95 25.52 -36.68 -6.22
N ALA A 96 26.70 -37.28 -6.41
CA ALA A 96 27.60 -37.61 -5.30
C ALA A 96 28.10 -36.36 -4.56
N ALA A 97 28.36 -35.25 -5.27
CA ALA A 97 28.77 -33.99 -4.66
C ALA A 97 27.64 -33.35 -3.84
N CYS A 98 26.42 -33.26 -4.38
CA CYS A 98 25.25 -32.75 -3.66
C CYS A 98 24.96 -33.58 -2.40
N ARG A 99 25.04 -34.92 -2.49
CA ARG A 99 24.87 -35.81 -1.32
C ARG A 99 25.90 -35.55 -0.24
N ARG A 100 27.18 -35.40 -0.59
CA ARG A 100 28.24 -35.11 0.39
C ARG A 100 28.04 -33.78 1.11
N GLN A 101 27.49 -32.77 0.44
CA GLN A 101 27.29 -31.42 0.98
C GLN A 101 25.88 -31.17 1.52
N GLY A 102 24.98 -32.17 1.46
CA GLY A 102 23.58 -32.03 1.85
C GLY A 102 22.80 -30.97 1.05
N LEU A 103 23.25 -30.62 -0.15
CA LEU A 103 22.60 -29.60 -0.99
C LEU A 103 21.45 -30.25 -1.77
N ALA A 104 20.26 -29.66 -1.69
CA ALA A 104 19.10 -30.20 -2.37
C ALA A 104 19.27 -30.19 -3.89
N LEU A 105 18.86 -31.27 -4.57
CA LEU A 105 18.99 -31.42 -6.02
C LEU A 105 17.64 -31.70 -6.67
N LEU A 106 17.24 -30.81 -7.58
CA LEU A 106 16.09 -30.92 -8.45
C LEU A 106 16.54 -31.13 -9.89
N VAL A 107 15.74 -31.87 -10.66
CA VAL A 107 15.95 -32.13 -12.08
C VAL A 107 14.82 -31.47 -12.87
N ALA A 108 15.20 -30.56 -13.76
CA ALA A 108 14.29 -29.91 -14.70
C ALA A 108 14.34 -30.66 -16.04
N PRO A 109 13.20 -31.20 -16.53
CA PRO A 109 13.15 -31.84 -17.83
C PRO A 109 13.27 -30.82 -18.97
N PRO A 110 13.57 -31.25 -20.21
CA PRO A 110 13.83 -30.33 -21.34
C PRO A 110 12.68 -29.36 -21.65
N ALA A 111 11.45 -29.74 -21.29
CA ALA A 111 10.26 -28.93 -21.50
C ALA A 111 10.10 -27.76 -20.51
N VAL A 112 10.93 -27.69 -19.46
CA VAL A 112 10.80 -26.72 -18.37
C VAL A 112 11.89 -25.66 -18.47
N PRO A 113 11.60 -24.48 -19.05
CA PRO A 113 12.57 -23.41 -19.08
C PRO A 113 12.78 -22.85 -17.67
N PHE A 114 14.03 -22.56 -17.29
CA PHE A 114 14.33 -21.98 -15.97
C PHE A 114 13.61 -20.65 -15.71
N ALA A 115 13.26 -19.91 -16.77
CA ALA A 115 12.42 -18.71 -16.64
C ALA A 115 11.03 -19.01 -16.04
N ALA A 116 10.45 -20.19 -16.28
CA ALA A 116 9.19 -20.61 -15.66
C ALA A 116 9.38 -20.92 -14.16
N LEU A 117 10.53 -21.48 -13.78
CA LEU A 117 10.89 -21.71 -12.38
C LEU A 117 11.15 -20.39 -11.64
N SER A 118 11.91 -19.47 -12.24
CA SER A 118 12.09 -18.12 -11.71
C SER A 118 10.77 -17.37 -11.55
N ARG A 119 9.85 -17.51 -12.53
CA ARG A 119 8.52 -16.93 -12.46
C ARG A 119 7.67 -17.56 -11.37
N PHE A 120 7.72 -18.88 -11.19
CA PHE A 120 6.99 -19.56 -10.13
C PHE A 120 7.43 -19.10 -8.73
N VAL A 121 8.75 -19.01 -8.48
CA VAL A 121 9.27 -18.51 -7.20
C VAL A 121 8.87 -17.05 -6.96
N ALA A 122 8.86 -16.21 -8.01
CA ALA A 122 8.39 -14.83 -7.93
C ALA A 122 6.87 -14.72 -7.71
N ASP A 123 6.07 -15.51 -8.44
CA ASP A 123 4.61 -15.50 -8.40
C ASP A 123 4.08 -16.10 -7.08
N PHE A 124 4.77 -17.08 -6.51
CA PHE A 124 4.44 -17.62 -5.18
C PHE A 124 4.48 -16.52 -4.12
N ARG A 125 5.40 -15.56 -4.24
CA ARG A 125 5.48 -14.38 -3.37
C ARG A 125 4.40 -13.34 -3.72
N MET A 126 4.21 -13.06 -5.00
CA MET A 126 3.29 -12.02 -5.47
C MET A 126 1.79 -12.39 -5.29
N GLY A 127 1.43 -13.67 -5.45
CA GLY A 127 0.05 -14.14 -5.29
C GLY A 127 -0.47 -14.04 -3.84
N GLY A 128 0.39 -14.27 -2.86
CA GLY A 128 0.06 -14.13 -1.43
C GLY A 128 -0.08 -12.67 -1.01
N GLU A 129 0.84 -11.80 -1.42
CA GLU A 129 0.79 -10.36 -1.10
C GLU A 129 -0.46 -9.70 -1.69
N ILE A 130 -0.83 -10.03 -2.93
CA ILE A 130 -2.06 -9.51 -3.54
C ILE A 130 -3.32 -10.01 -2.82
N ALA A 131 -3.35 -11.28 -2.38
CA ALA A 131 -4.48 -11.83 -1.64
C ALA A 131 -4.65 -11.16 -0.26
N VAL A 132 -3.55 -10.98 0.48
CA VAL A 132 -3.54 -10.26 1.76
C VAL A 132 -3.97 -8.80 1.54
N ALA A 133 -3.37 -8.09 0.58
CA ALA A 133 -3.71 -6.71 0.30
C ALA A 133 -5.20 -6.54 -0.07
N ARG A 134 -5.77 -7.45 -0.90
CA ARG A 134 -7.20 -7.43 -1.23
C ARG A 134 -8.08 -7.72 -0.04
N ALA A 135 -7.73 -8.71 0.78
CA ALA A 135 -8.47 -9.05 1.99
C ALA A 135 -8.46 -7.87 2.97
N THR A 136 -7.28 -7.30 3.26
CA THR A 136 -7.13 -6.13 4.14
C THR A 136 -7.89 -4.91 3.60
N ASN A 137 -7.80 -4.60 2.30
CA ASN A 137 -8.53 -3.50 1.68
C ASN A 137 -10.05 -3.66 1.74
N SER A 138 -10.56 -4.90 1.79
CA SER A 138 -11.99 -5.19 1.94
C SER A 138 -12.43 -5.18 3.41
N LEU A 139 -11.56 -5.63 4.32
CA LEU A 139 -11.85 -5.76 5.75
C LEU A 139 -11.76 -4.44 6.50
N VAL A 140 -10.68 -3.69 6.31
CA VAL A 140 -10.39 -2.47 7.07
C VAL A 140 -11.56 -1.48 7.05
N PRO A 141 -12.23 -1.17 5.91
CA PRO A 141 -13.38 -0.28 5.91
C PRO A 141 -14.54 -0.75 6.79
N GLU A 142 -14.82 -2.07 6.81
CA GLU A 142 -15.87 -2.66 7.65
C GLU A 142 -15.52 -2.65 9.13
N LEU A 143 -14.25 -2.93 9.47
CA LEU A 143 -13.74 -2.86 10.84
C LEU A 143 -13.78 -1.42 11.37
N LEU A 144 -13.32 -0.44 10.59
CA LEU A 144 -13.42 0.99 10.92
C LEU A 144 -14.89 1.42 11.08
N SER A 145 -15.78 0.95 10.20
CA SER A 145 -17.20 1.24 10.34
C SER A 145 -17.83 0.61 11.58
N SER A 146 -17.34 -0.56 12.02
CA SER A 146 -17.73 -1.19 13.28
C SER A 146 -17.31 -0.36 14.48
N GLN A 147 -16.07 0.14 14.48
CA GLN A 147 -15.54 1.02 15.52
C GLN A 147 -16.34 2.31 15.64
N ARG A 148 -16.63 2.98 14.50
CA ARG A 148 -17.46 4.20 14.51
C ARG A 148 -18.86 4.01 15.08
N ARG A 149 -19.42 2.81 14.95
CA ARG A 149 -20.76 2.47 15.48
C ARG A 149 -20.72 2.05 16.96
N GLY A 150 -19.53 1.98 17.58
CA GLY A 150 -19.38 1.49 18.95
C GLY A 150 -19.80 0.03 19.10
N GLU A 151 -19.63 -0.78 18.05
CA GLU A 151 -20.08 -2.16 18.07
C GLU A 151 -19.17 -3.05 18.93
N THR A 152 -19.76 -4.10 19.49
CA THR A 152 -19.03 -5.05 20.32
C THR A 152 -18.00 -5.85 19.51
N VAL A 153 -16.95 -6.35 20.18
CA VAL A 153 -15.95 -7.25 19.58
C VAL A 153 -16.61 -8.38 18.80
N ARG A 154 -17.69 -8.96 19.31
CA ARG A 154 -18.44 -10.02 18.61
C ARG A 154 -19.01 -9.55 17.28
N GLN A 155 -19.67 -8.40 17.24
CA GLN A 155 -20.23 -7.83 16.01
C GLN A 155 -19.13 -7.46 15.00
N LEU A 156 -18.00 -6.96 15.48
CA LEU A 156 -16.81 -6.67 14.66
C LEU A 156 -16.28 -7.95 14.01
N LEU A 157 -16.16 -9.03 14.78
CA LEU A 157 -15.73 -10.33 14.29
C LEU A 157 -16.74 -10.97 13.32
N ASP A 158 -18.05 -10.80 13.56
CA ASP A 158 -19.10 -11.27 12.66
C ASP A 158 -18.99 -10.57 11.28
N ARG A 159 -18.69 -9.27 11.25
CA ARG A 159 -18.42 -8.53 10.00
C ARG A 159 -17.17 -9.03 9.29
N ALA A 160 -16.07 -9.20 10.03
CA ALA A 160 -14.84 -9.72 9.47
C ALA A 160 -15.06 -11.12 8.85
N GLY A 161 -15.80 -11.97 9.56
CA GLY A 161 -16.22 -13.28 9.07
C GLY A 161 -17.06 -13.21 7.80
N ALA A 162 -18.06 -12.32 7.75
CA ALA A 162 -18.90 -12.14 6.58
C ALA A 162 -18.10 -11.72 5.32
N VAL A 163 -17.12 -10.82 5.48
CA VAL A 163 -16.23 -10.40 4.38
C VAL A 163 -15.34 -11.55 3.90
N LEU A 164 -14.86 -12.39 4.83
CA LEU A 164 -13.96 -13.51 4.53
C LEU A 164 -14.67 -14.83 4.17
N GLY A 165 -16.00 -14.88 4.26
CA GLY A 165 -16.79 -16.08 3.95
C GLY A 165 -16.77 -17.15 5.04
N GLY A 166 -16.72 -16.76 6.31
CA GLY A 166 -16.74 -17.67 7.47
C GLY A 166 -17.07 -16.94 8.76
N TYR A 167 -16.59 -17.44 9.90
CA TYR A 167 -16.82 -16.81 11.19
C TYR A 167 -15.63 -17.04 12.13
N PHE A 168 -15.55 -16.18 13.15
CA PHE A 168 -14.54 -16.27 14.19
C PHE A 168 -15.14 -16.72 15.51
N VAL A 169 -14.43 -17.58 16.22
CA VAL A 169 -14.77 -18.02 17.57
C VAL A 169 -13.70 -17.51 18.51
N VAL A 170 -14.13 -16.88 19.61
CA VAL A 170 -13.25 -16.42 20.69
C VAL A 170 -13.37 -17.41 21.84
N ASP A 171 -12.26 -18.04 22.20
CA ASP A 171 -12.17 -18.86 23.41
C ASP A 171 -11.50 -18.06 24.53
N SER A 172 -12.08 -18.13 25.73
CA SER A 172 -11.59 -17.41 26.91
C SER A 172 -10.50 -18.16 27.67
N ALA A 173 -10.27 -19.44 27.34
CA ALA A 173 -9.22 -20.25 27.94
C ALA A 173 -7.91 -20.16 27.13
N ASP A 174 -6.77 -20.05 27.81
CA ASP A 174 -5.40 -20.06 27.25
C ASP A 174 -5.01 -21.39 26.56
N GLY A 175 -5.98 -22.27 26.27
CA GLY A 175 -5.78 -23.47 25.47
C GLY A 175 -5.63 -23.08 24.01
N ALA A 176 -4.39 -22.82 23.57
CA ALA A 176 -4.07 -22.57 22.17
C ALA A 176 -4.44 -23.79 21.31
N ALA A 177 -5.65 -23.80 20.75
CA ALA A 177 -5.97 -24.67 19.63
C ALA A 177 -5.01 -24.37 18.48
N GLN A 178 -4.53 -25.40 17.77
CA GLN A 178 -3.63 -25.21 16.63
C GLN A 178 -4.26 -24.27 15.60
N GLY A 179 -3.59 -23.15 15.32
CA GLY A 179 -4.07 -22.12 14.38
C GLY A 179 -4.89 -20.98 15.01
N ALA A 180 -5.01 -20.92 16.34
CA ALA A 180 -5.65 -19.79 17.03
C ALA A 180 -4.63 -18.67 17.34
N LEU A 181 -5.07 -17.41 17.25
CA LEU A 181 -4.27 -16.21 17.52
C LEU A 181 -4.67 -15.61 18.88
N ALA A 182 -3.73 -15.49 19.80
CA ALA A 182 -3.98 -14.87 21.10
C ALA A 182 -4.14 -13.35 20.94
N VAL A 183 -5.21 -12.80 21.52
CA VAL A 183 -5.52 -11.36 21.51
C VAL A 183 -5.68 -10.88 22.95
N GLU A 184 -4.80 -9.99 23.38
CA GLU A 184 -4.77 -9.47 24.74
C GLU A 184 -6.12 -8.83 25.14
N GLY A 185 -6.63 -9.18 26.31
CA GLY A 185 -7.92 -8.68 26.82
C GLY A 185 -9.17 -9.26 26.13
N VAL A 186 -9.02 -10.02 25.04
CA VAL A 186 -10.13 -10.63 24.27
C VAL A 186 -10.16 -12.15 24.42
N GLY A 187 -9.02 -12.82 24.31
CA GLY A 187 -8.90 -14.29 24.33
C GLY A 187 -8.26 -14.85 23.07
N SER A 188 -8.43 -16.15 22.82
CA SER A 188 -7.88 -16.84 21.64
C SER A 188 -8.86 -16.80 20.48
N LEU A 189 -8.46 -16.16 19.38
CA LEU A 189 -9.26 -16.01 18.17
C LEU A 189 -9.00 -17.18 17.21
N SER A 190 -10.04 -17.92 16.85
CA SER A 190 -9.96 -19.04 15.91
C SER A 190 -10.90 -18.83 14.71
N TRP A 191 -10.42 -19.18 13.52
CA TRP A 191 -11.20 -19.13 12.28
C TRP A 191 -11.97 -20.44 12.06
N VAL A 192 -13.23 -20.31 11.65
CA VAL A 192 -14.05 -21.45 11.22
C VAL A 192 -14.75 -21.11 9.91
N GLY A 193 -14.44 -21.86 8.86
CA GLY A 193 -14.99 -21.65 7.52
C GLY A 193 -14.76 -22.84 6.59
N ARG A 194 -15.46 -22.86 5.44
CA ARG A 194 -15.34 -23.94 4.45
C ARG A 194 -14.11 -23.81 3.52
N GLY A 195 -13.37 -22.70 3.61
CA GLY A 195 -12.18 -22.42 2.80
C GLY A 195 -10.87 -22.42 3.59
N ARG A 196 -9.75 -22.11 2.92
CA ARG A 196 -8.44 -21.91 3.55
C ARG A 196 -8.54 -20.81 4.61
N ALA A 197 -7.88 -21.01 5.74
CA ALA A 197 -7.83 -20.01 6.81
C ALA A 197 -7.22 -18.69 6.29
N PRO A 198 -7.66 -17.52 6.79
CA PRO A 198 -7.05 -16.24 6.47
C PRO A 198 -5.56 -16.26 6.78
N GLU A 199 -4.78 -15.57 5.95
CA GLU A 199 -3.34 -15.42 6.16
C GLU A 199 -3.06 -14.73 7.52
N PRO A 200 -1.95 -15.06 8.22
CA PRO A 200 -1.64 -14.51 9.54
C PRO A 200 -1.69 -12.98 9.61
N ALA A 201 -1.20 -12.29 8.58
CA ALA A 201 -1.24 -10.82 8.51
C ALA A 201 -2.69 -10.27 8.52
N VAL A 202 -3.65 -10.99 7.95
CA VAL A 202 -5.07 -10.60 7.98
C VAL A 202 -5.65 -10.83 9.39
N LEU A 203 -5.27 -11.93 10.04
CA LEU A 203 -5.68 -12.21 11.41
C LEU A 203 -5.12 -11.18 12.40
N GLU A 204 -3.87 -10.73 12.21
CA GLU A 204 -3.26 -9.67 13.01
C GLU A 204 -4.01 -8.34 12.89
N VAL A 205 -4.46 -7.98 11.68
CA VAL A 205 -5.32 -6.79 11.49
C VAL A 205 -6.62 -6.94 12.28
N ILE A 206 -7.31 -8.08 12.17
CA ILE A 206 -8.57 -8.33 12.89
C ILE A 206 -8.34 -8.29 14.41
N ALA A 207 -7.28 -8.93 14.90
CA ALA A 207 -6.91 -8.96 16.31
C ALA A 207 -6.67 -7.56 16.87
N ARG A 208 -5.94 -6.71 16.14
CA ARG A 208 -5.68 -5.32 16.52
C ARG A 208 -6.98 -4.54 16.68
N PHE A 209 -7.90 -4.67 15.73
CA PHE A 209 -9.21 -4.03 15.80
C PHE A 209 -10.09 -4.60 16.94
N ALA A 210 -10.03 -5.90 17.19
CA ALA A 210 -10.74 -6.54 18.30
C ALA A 210 -10.22 -6.06 19.67
N GLN A 211 -8.91 -5.98 19.84
CA GLN A 211 -8.27 -5.46 21.05
C GLN A 211 -8.64 -3.98 21.27
N ALA A 212 -8.63 -3.17 20.20
CA ALA A 212 -9.07 -1.79 20.26
C ALA A 212 -10.53 -1.64 20.66
N ALA A 213 -11.45 -2.42 20.06
CA ALA A 213 -12.86 -2.42 20.45
C ALA A 213 -13.10 -2.85 21.91
N GLN A 214 -12.21 -3.67 22.47
CA GLN A 214 -12.30 -4.10 23.86
C GLN A 214 -11.84 -3.01 24.82
N GLY A 215 -10.72 -2.34 24.53
CA GLY A 215 -10.20 -1.21 25.31
C GLY A 215 -11.10 0.02 25.21
N ASP A 216 -11.74 0.24 24.07
CA ASP A 216 -12.58 1.43 23.82
C ASP A 216 -13.97 1.39 24.46
N ARG A 217 -14.24 0.39 25.31
CA ARG A 217 -15.41 0.40 26.20
C ARG A 217 -15.30 1.41 27.32
N ASP A 218 -14.12 1.98 27.53
CA ASP A 218 -13.95 3.12 28.40
C ASP A 218 -14.57 4.37 27.75
N ILE A 219 -15.82 4.65 28.14
CA ILE A 219 -16.60 5.80 27.69
C ILE A 219 -15.83 7.11 27.90
N GLU A 220 -15.02 7.22 28.97
CA GLU A 220 -14.24 8.42 29.25
C GLU A 220 -13.14 8.63 28.21
N SER A 221 -12.41 7.56 27.86
CA SER A 221 -11.40 7.57 26.79
C SER A 221 -12.00 7.95 25.43
N ALA A 222 -13.16 7.38 25.08
CA ALA A 222 -13.84 7.70 23.83
C ALA A 222 -14.32 9.17 23.78
N LEU A 223 -14.96 9.65 24.85
CA LEU A 223 -15.40 11.05 24.96
C LEU A 223 -14.22 12.03 24.94
N SER A 224 -13.11 11.67 25.58
CA SER A 224 -11.88 12.47 25.57
C SER A 224 -11.35 12.66 24.14
N ARG A 225 -11.28 11.58 23.34
CA ARG A 225 -10.85 11.67 21.94
C ARG A 225 -11.83 12.48 21.09
N GLU A 226 -13.14 12.32 21.29
CA GLU A 226 -14.13 13.14 20.57
C GLU A 226 -13.94 14.63 20.88
N ARG A 227 -13.75 14.98 22.16
CA ARG A 227 -13.48 16.35 22.59
C ARG A 227 -12.19 16.90 21.94
N VAL A 228 -11.11 16.11 21.92
CA VAL A 228 -9.86 16.49 21.23
C VAL A 228 -10.12 16.74 19.74
N GLY A 229 -10.83 15.83 19.06
CA GLY A 229 -11.15 15.98 17.64
C GLY A 229 -11.96 17.23 17.33
N GLN A 230 -12.94 17.57 18.19
CA GLN A 230 -13.70 18.82 18.09
C GLN A 230 -12.78 20.05 18.21
N LEU A 231 -11.90 20.09 19.21
CA LEU A 231 -10.97 21.20 19.41
C LEU A 231 -10.01 21.37 18.22
N LEU A 232 -9.45 20.27 17.70
CA LEU A 232 -8.59 20.32 16.51
C LEU A 232 -9.35 20.80 15.28
N SER A 233 -10.62 20.42 15.11
CA SER A 233 -11.45 20.94 14.01
C SER A 233 -11.73 22.45 14.14
N LEU A 234 -11.88 22.97 15.37
CA LEU A 234 -12.00 24.41 15.59
C LEU A 234 -10.72 25.16 15.21
N VAL A 235 -9.55 24.57 15.50
CA VAL A 235 -8.24 25.13 15.09
C VAL A 235 -8.10 25.13 13.57
N GLU A 236 -8.42 24.01 12.90
CA GLU A 236 -8.43 23.90 11.44
C GLU A 236 -9.30 25.00 10.80
N ARG A 237 -10.49 25.23 11.34
CA ARG A 237 -11.46 26.25 10.88
C ARG A 237 -11.14 27.67 11.33
N ARG A 238 -10.03 27.88 12.06
CA ARG A 238 -9.60 29.17 12.62
C ARG A 238 -10.62 29.81 13.58
N MET A 239 -11.41 28.99 14.25
CA MET A 239 -12.34 29.41 15.31
C MET A 239 -11.74 29.29 16.71
N LEU A 240 -10.62 28.58 16.84
CA LEU A 240 -9.83 28.46 18.07
C LEU A 240 -8.35 28.74 17.74
N LEU A 241 -7.70 29.57 18.55
CA LEU A 241 -6.26 29.80 18.42
C LEU A 241 -5.50 28.56 18.95
N PRO A 242 -4.45 28.07 18.25
CA PRO A 242 -3.69 26.89 18.68
C PRO A 242 -3.17 26.98 20.12
N ASP A 243 -2.71 28.15 20.55
CA ASP A 243 -2.17 28.38 21.90
C ASP A 243 -3.21 28.16 23.01
N ALA A 244 -4.51 28.27 22.69
CA ALA A 244 -5.58 28.01 23.66
C ALA A 244 -5.73 26.51 23.98
N LEU A 245 -5.19 25.61 23.15
CA LEU A 245 -5.27 24.17 23.39
C LEU A 245 -4.61 23.78 24.71
N GLY A 246 -3.52 24.44 25.12
CA GLY A 246 -2.81 24.14 26.36
C GLY A 246 -3.63 24.40 27.64
N GLN A 247 -4.69 25.20 27.55
CA GLN A 247 -5.64 25.40 28.66
C GLN A 247 -6.81 24.42 28.64
N LEU A 248 -7.08 23.83 27.48
CA LEU A 248 -8.25 22.98 27.23
C LEU A 248 -7.91 21.49 27.25
N LEU A 249 -6.63 21.14 27.08
CA LEU A 249 -6.10 19.80 26.99
C LEU A 249 -4.92 19.64 27.97
N ASP A 250 -4.97 18.57 28.74
CA ASP A 250 -3.85 18.14 29.60
C ASP A 250 -2.97 17.14 28.85
N TRP A 251 -2.22 17.64 27.86
CA TRP A 251 -1.28 16.83 27.08
C TRP A 251 0.10 17.50 27.03
N PRO A 252 1.14 16.89 27.64
CA PRO A 252 2.49 17.48 27.71
C PRO A 252 3.12 17.79 26.34
N GLY A 253 2.72 17.05 25.31
CA GLY A 253 3.26 17.21 23.96
C GLY A 253 3.03 18.60 23.35
N LEU A 254 2.03 19.36 23.80
CA LEU A 254 1.79 20.74 23.33
C LEU A 254 2.97 21.69 23.61
N SER A 255 3.84 21.36 24.56
CA SER A 255 5.03 22.15 24.89
C SER A 255 6.23 21.84 23.99
N ALA A 256 6.12 20.87 23.08
CA ALA A 256 7.19 20.54 22.15
C ALA A 256 7.48 21.70 21.18
N PRO A 257 8.74 21.91 20.77
CA PRO A 257 9.09 22.98 19.84
C PRO A 257 8.42 22.81 18.48
N GLU A 258 8.26 21.55 18.04
CA GLU A 258 7.60 21.18 16.81
C GLU A 258 6.68 19.99 17.04
N LEU A 259 5.54 20.04 16.36
CA LEU A 259 4.51 19.02 16.33
C LEU A 259 4.34 18.53 14.91
N GLU A 260 4.13 17.23 14.76
CA GLU A 260 3.66 16.62 13.54
C GLU A 260 2.19 16.23 13.72
N CYS A 261 1.38 16.55 12.71
CA CYS A 261 -0.02 16.16 12.65
C CYS A 261 -0.18 15.08 11.59
N SER A 262 -0.95 14.04 11.93
CA SER A 262 -1.35 13.02 10.98
C SER A 262 -2.86 12.83 10.97
N ALA A 263 -3.38 12.50 9.79
CA ALA A 263 -4.78 12.27 9.53
C ALA A 263 -4.99 10.82 9.10
N TRP A 264 -6.02 10.21 9.67
CA TRP A 264 -6.37 8.80 9.54
C TRP A 264 -7.87 8.64 9.26
N PRO A 265 -8.31 7.48 8.73
CA PRO A 265 -9.71 7.21 8.51
C PRO A 265 -10.54 7.30 9.79
N ALA A 266 -11.74 7.87 9.69
CA ALA A 266 -12.68 7.91 10.82
C ALA A 266 -12.99 6.50 11.36
N GLY A 267 -12.94 6.35 12.68
CA GLY A 267 -13.07 5.08 13.40
C GLY A 267 -11.74 4.42 13.77
N ALA A 268 -10.60 5.03 13.42
CA ALA A 268 -9.30 4.53 13.78
C ALA A 268 -8.86 4.94 15.21
N GLY A 269 -9.55 5.87 15.87
CA GLY A 269 -9.15 6.47 17.15
C GLY A 269 -8.68 5.47 18.21
N ALA A 270 -9.47 4.44 18.50
CA ALA A 270 -9.11 3.40 19.48
C ALA A 270 -7.82 2.64 19.11
N VAL A 271 -7.69 2.23 17.84
CA VAL A 271 -6.49 1.55 17.32
C VAL A 271 -5.28 2.46 17.41
N LEU A 272 -5.46 3.75 17.09
CA LEU A 272 -4.39 4.75 17.12
C LEU A 272 -3.95 5.04 18.56
N SER A 273 -4.85 5.14 19.52
CA SER A 273 -4.49 5.34 20.94
C SER A 273 -3.69 4.20 21.51
N MET A 274 -3.99 2.96 21.12
CA MET A 274 -3.17 1.81 21.50
C MET A 274 -1.79 1.82 20.83
N THR A 275 -1.74 2.20 19.55
CA THR A 275 -0.50 2.18 18.77
C THR A 275 0.43 3.34 19.14
N PHE A 276 -0.16 4.47 19.52
CA PHE A 276 0.53 5.72 19.85
C PHE A 276 0.15 6.19 21.25
N PRO A 277 0.59 5.49 22.32
CA PRO A 277 0.14 5.76 23.69
C PRO A 277 0.57 7.13 24.21
N THR A 278 1.60 7.75 23.63
CA THR A 278 2.09 9.08 24.00
C THR A 278 1.49 10.20 23.15
N ALA A 279 0.81 9.85 22.06
CA ALA A 279 0.26 10.82 21.12
C ALA A 279 -1.11 11.34 21.57
N LEU A 280 -1.45 12.54 21.12
CA LEU A 280 -2.78 13.08 21.30
C LEU A 280 -3.66 12.63 20.14
N VAL A 281 -4.63 11.76 20.41
CA VAL A 281 -5.57 11.23 19.42
C VAL A 281 -6.91 11.95 19.55
N GLY A 282 -7.41 12.48 18.44
CA GLY A 282 -8.69 13.17 18.33
C GLY A 282 -9.60 12.54 17.28
N ASP A 283 -10.81 12.15 17.69
CA ASP A 283 -11.84 11.62 16.80
C ASP A 283 -12.72 12.78 16.29
N ALA A 284 -12.64 13.08 14.99
CA ALA A 284 -13.54 13.99 14.30
C ALA A 284 -14.50 13.20 13.38
N PRO A 285 -15.63 13.81 12.94
CA PRO A 285 -16.68 13.06 12.23
C PRO A 285 -16.22 12.30 10.98
N ASP A 286 -15.25 12.84 10.23
CA ASP A 286 -14.79 12.29 8.94
C ASP A 286 -13.30 11.89 8.92
N VAL A 287 -12.59 12.09 10.04
CA VAL A 287 -11.15 11.87 10.17
C VAL A 287 -10.75 11.65 11.63
N CYS A 288 -9.74 10.83 11.87
CA CYS A 288 -9.04 10.79 13.16
C CYS A 288 -7.73 11.56 13.01
N LEU A 289 -7.47 12.49 13.92
CA LEU A 289 -6.24 13.29 13.93
C LEU A 289 -5.33 12.81 15.06
N VAL A 290 -4.03 12.70 14.78
CA VAL A 290 -3.03 12.32 15.80
C VAL A 290 -1.92 13.35 15.79
N LEU A 291 -1.64 13.95 16.95
CA LEU A 291 -0.50 14.84 17.16
C LEU A 291 0.61 14.11 17.90
N THR A 292 1.83 14.26 17.41
CA THR A 292 3.04 13.74 18.04
C THR A 292 4.08 14.85 18.18
N PRO A 293 4.79 14.95 19.32
CA PRO A 293 6.04 15.71 19.36
C PRO A 293 7.02 15.07 18.35
N GLY A 294 7.62 15.86 17.46
CA GLY A 294 8.24 15.36 16.22
C GLY A 294 9.20 14.15 16.34
N GLY A 295 9.23 13.30 15.30
CA GLY A 295 10.15 12.14 15.21
C GLY A 295 9.73 11.07 14.19
N ASP A 296 10.68 10.22 13.77
CA ASP A 296 10.45 9.12 12.80
C ASP A 296 9.56 7.96 13.33
N GLU A 297 9.15 8.02 14.60
CA GLU A 297 8.35 6.98 15.27
C GLU A 297 6.95 6.84 14.66
N PHE A 298 6.35 7.97 14.27
CA PHE A 298 5.10 7.99 13.52
C PHE A 298 5.20 7.21 12.21
N ARG A 299 6.22 7.53 11.39
CA ARG A 299 6.39 6.95 10.05
C ARG A 299 6.63 5.44 10.09
N ARG A 300 7.37 4.94 11.09
CA ARG A 300 7.60 3.51 11.28
C ARG A 300 6.31 2.78 11.67
N SER A 301 5.61 3.29 12.68
CA SER A 301 4.39 2.65 13.19
C SER A 301 3.22 2.73 12.21
N ALA A 302 3.17 3.77 11.37
CA ALA A 302 2.10 3.93 10.38
C ALA A 302 2.12 2.86 9.29
N ALA A 303 3.31 2.40 8.88
CA ALA A 303 3.45 1.32 7.92
C ALA A 303 2.89 -0.02 8.46
N GLU A 304 3.00 -0.25 9.76
CA GLU A 304 2.55 -1.48 10.43
C GLU A 304 1.03 -1.56 10.59
N LEU A 305 0.35 -0.41 10.57
CA LEU A 305 -1.10 -0.33 10.73
C LEU A 305 -1.87 -0.78 9.49
N SER A 306 -1.25 -0.77 8.31
CA SER A 306 -1.93 -1.03 7.03
C SER A 306 -3.18 -0.18 6.81
N LEU A 307 -3.22 1.01 7.40
CA LEU A 307 -4.26 2.02 7.20
C LEU A 307 -3.70 3.14 6.31
N PRO A 308 -4.50 3.70 5.39
CA PRO A 308 -4.06 4.88 4.66
C PRO A 308 -3.91 6.04 5.64
N SER A 309 -2.79 6.76 5.58
CA SER A 309 -2.50 7.88 6.47
C SER A 309 -1.88 9.06 5.73
N GLY A 310 -2.19 10.27 6.16
CA GLY A 310 -1.52 11.48 5.70
C GLY A 310 -0.81 12.16 6.85
N HIS A 311 0.34 12.78 6.61
CA HIS A 311 1.06 13.52 7.65
C HIS A 311 1.59 14.87 7.18
N SER A 312 1.71 15.81 8.12
CA SER A 312 2.26 17.13 7.93
C SER A 312 3.78 17.12 8.03
N ALA A 313 4.41 18.27 7.73
CA ALA A 313 5.76 18.50 8.21
C ALA A 313 5.72 18.77 9.72
N ALA A 314 6.84 18.57 10.40
CA ALA A 314 7.03 19.05 11.76
C ALA A 314 6.95 20.60 11.74
N SER A 315 6.13 21.17 12.61
CA SER A 315 5.87 22.62 12.63
C SER A 315 5.53 23.11 14.04
N PRO A 316 5.77 24.39 14.37
CA PRO A 316 5.41 24.95 15.68
C PRO A 316 3.88 24.94 15.90
N LEU A 317 3.45 24.95 17.17
CA LEU A 317 2.03 24.91 17.55
C LEU A 317 1.16 25.97 16.85
N VAL A 318 1.70 27.18 16.64
CA VAL A 318 0.99 28.28 15.96
C VAL A 318 0.57 27.92 14.53
N GLU A 319 1.26 26.99 13.87
CA GLU A 319 0.97 26.52 12.51
C GLU A 319 0.08 25.28 12.46
N LEU A 320 -0.43 24.80 13.61
CA LEU A 320 -1.19 23.56 13.72
C LEU A 320 -2.38 23.48 12.75
N GLY A 321 -3.09 24.58 12.50
CA GLY A 321 -4.20 24.59 11.53
C GLY A 321 -3.75 24.25 10.10
N SER A 322 -2.57 24.74 9.69
CA SER A 322 -1.96 24.41 8.40
C SER A 322 -1.49 22.94 8.39
N ALA A 323 -0.89 22.48 9.49
CA ALA A 323 -0.47 21.08 9.63
C ALA A 323 -1.65 20.10 9.53
N ILE A 324 -2.79 20.38 10.19
CA ILE A 324 -4.02 19.59 10.07
C ILE A 324 -4.52 19.57 8.62
N THR A 325 -4.58 20.74 7.98
CA THR A 325 -5.00 20.86 6.57
C THR A 325 -4.13 19.99 5.66
N GLN A 326 -2.81 20.06 5.85
CA GLN A 326 -1.84 19.29 5.08
C GLN A 326 -2.00 17.78 5.27
N ALA A 327 -2.12 17.32 6.53
CA ALA A 327 -2.30 15.92 6.86
C ALA A 327 -3.59 15.36 6.22
N ARG A 328 -4.68 16.14 6.22
CA ARG A 328 -5.96 15.73 5.60
C ARG A 328 -5.87 15.55 4.09
N ILE A 329 -5.19 16.48 3.39
CA ILE A 329 -4.96 16.34 1.94
C ILE A 329 -4.14 15.08 1.65
N ALA A 330 -3.07 14.87 2.43
CA ALA A 330 -2.26 13.67 2.32
C ALA A 330 -3.09 12.40 2.55
N LEU A 331 -4.01 12.39 3.51
CA LEU A 331 -4.90 11.25 3.74
C LEU A 331 -5.82 11.01 2.55
N ASP A 332 -6.39 12.06 1.95
CA ASP A 332 -7.27 11.91 0.78
C ASP A 332 -6.51 11.38 -0.44
N MET A 333 -5.22 11.69 -0.58
CA MET A 333 -4.33 11.07 -1.56
C MET A 333 -3.99 9.61 -1.21
N ALA A 334 -3.68 9.34 0.07
CA ALA A 334 -3.38 8.02 0.59
C ALA A 334 -4.56 7.04 0.42
N ARG A 335 -5.81 7.54 0.53
CA ARG A 335 -7.02 6.74 0.27
C ARG A 335 -7.14 6.28 -1.18
N GLN A 336 -6.57 7.03 -2.13
CA GLN A 336 -6.63 6.70 -3.56
C GLN A 336 -5.53 5.72 -3.97
N HIS A 337 -4.34 5.83 -3.37
CA HIS A 337 -3.14 5.09 -3.80
C HIS A 337 -2.65 4.05 -2.78
N GLY A 338 -3.22 4.05 -1.57
CA GLY A 338 -2.77 3.26 -0.42
C GLY A 338 -1.54 3.87 0.28
N GLY A 339 -1.24 3.37 1.49
CA GLY A 339 -0.02 3.70 2.22
C GLY A 339 -0.05 5.01 3.01
N SER A 340 1.14 5.52 3.35
CA SER A 340 1.32 6.79 4.08
C SER A 340 1.86 7.85 3.14
N VAL A 341 1.19 9.00 3.07
CA VAL A 341 1.56 10.15 2.22
C VAL A 341 2.06 11.29 3.09
N GLY A 342 3.19 11.88 2.70
CA GLY A 342 3.88 12.95 3.42
C GLY A 342 4.08 14.23 2.61
N PRO A 343 4.71 15.25 3.22
CA PRO A 343 4.91 16.57 2.62
C PRO A 343 5.69 16.55 1.29
N ASP A 344 6.67 15.65 1.20
CA ASP A 344 7.50 15.42 0.01
C ASP A 344 6.67 14.98 -1.19
N GLN A 345 5.63 14.17 -0.94
CA GLN A 345 4.69 13.68 -1.94
C GLN A 345 3.54 14.65 -2.21
N LEU A 346 3.32 15.66 -1.35
CA LEU A 346 2.39 16.76 -1.58
C LEU A 346 2.95 17.87 -2.48
N SER A 347 4.17 17.73 -2.98
CA SER A 347 4.79 18.68 -3.92
C SER A 347 4.16 18.65 -5.33
N THR A 348 3.04 17.93 -5.51
CA THR A 348 2.29 17.92 -6.78
C THR A 348 1.34 19.11 -6.89
N PHE A 349 1.10 19.54 -8.13
CA PHE A 349 0.15 20.61 -8.44
C PHE A 349 -1.27 20.32 -7.92
N GLY A 350 -1.73 19.06 -7.99
CA GLY A 350 -3.07 18.67 -7.51
C GLY A 350 -3.20 18.82 -5.99
N SER A 351 -2.21 18.34 -5.24
CA SER A 351 -2.13 18.44 -3.77
C SER A 351 -2.17 19.89 -3.29
N LEU A 352 -1.41 20.77 -3.95
CA LEU A 352 -1.37 22.19 -3.63
C LEU A 352 -2.76 22.83 -3.76
N LEU A 353 -3.52 22.47 -4.80
CA LEU A 353 -4.85 23.04 -5.03
C LEU A 353 -5.90 22.52 -4.05
N GLU A 354 -5.82 21.26 -3.60
CA GLU A 354 -6.74 20.70 -2.62
C GLU A 354 -6.67 21.42 -1.27
N GLY A 355 -5.47 21.87 -0.87
CA GLY A 355 -5.25 22.61 0.38
C GLY A 355 -5.67 24.07 0.37
N LEU A 356 -5.97 24.64 -0.80
CA LEU A 356 -6.48 25.99 -0.88
C LEU A 356 -7.99 26.02 -0.57
N PRO A 357 -8.47 27.01 0.19
CA PRO A 357 -9.90 27.15 0.48
C PRO A 357 -10.67 27.49 -0.80
N SER A 358 -11.90 26.95 -0.92
CA SER A 358 -12.70 27.00 -2.15
C SER A 358 -12.98 28.42 -2.64
N ASN A 359 -13.08 29.40 -1.73
CA ASN A 359 -13.24 30.81 -2.07
C ASN A 359 -12.06 31.42 -2.83
N ARG A 360 -10.83 30.89 -2.66
CA ARG A 360 -9.66 31.31 -3.44
C ARG A 360 -9.63 30.71 -4.85
N LEU A 361 -10.24 29.53 -5.01
CA LEU A 361 -10.32 28.83 -6.29
C LEU A 361 -11.54 29.26 -7.13
N ALA A 362 -12.63 29.68 -6.48
CA ALA A 362 -13.88 30.06 -7.13
C ALA A 362 -13.73 31.10 -8.27
N PRO A 363 -12.90 32.16 -8.16
CA PRO A 363 -12.70 33.11 -9.26
C PRO A 363 -12.19 32.46 -10.54
N PHE A 364 -11.29 31.47 -10.46
CA PHE A 364 -10.77 30.76 -11.63
C PHE A 364 -11.87 29.98 -12.34
N LYS A 365 -12.72 29.27 -11.58
CA LYS A 365 -13.89 28.57 -12.14
C LYS A 365 -14.84 29.57 -12.81
N HIS A 366 -15.24 30.61 -12.09
CA HIS A 366 -16.23 31.58 -12.55
C HIS A 366 -15.78 32.36 -13.79
N GLN A 367 -14.50 32.69 -13.90
CA GLN A 367 -13.98 33.48 -15.02
C GLN A 367 -13.55 32.64 -16.22
N LEU A 368 -13.07 31.41 -15.99
CA LEU A 368 -12.42 30.62 -17.06
C LEU A 368 -13.19 29.38 -17.48
N ILE A 369 -13.99 28.78 -16.60
CA ILE A 369 -14.67 27.51 -16.89
C ILE A 369 -16.16 27.69 -17.09
N ASP A 370 -16.82 28.49 -16.24
CA ASP A 370 -18.26 28.71 -16.35
C ASP A 370 -18.68 29.31 -17.70
N PRO A 371 -17.98 30.30 -18.29
CA PRO A 371 -18.31 30.82 -19.62
C PRO A 371 -18.24 29.75 -20.73
N LEU A 372 -17.31 28.80 -20.60
CA LEU A 372 -17.16 27.69 -21.53
C LEU A 372 -18.27 26.66 -21.34
N ALA A 373 -18.59 26.34 -20.08
CA ALA A 373 -19.63 25.38 -19.73
C ALA A 373 -21.03 25.88 -20.14
N ASP A 374 -21.29 27.18 -20.00
CA ASP A 374 -22.54 27.81 -20.43
C ASP A 374 -22.63 27.83 -21.95
N MET A 375 -21.54 28.15 -22.68
CA MET A 375 -21.51 28.06 -24.14
C MET A 375 -21.76 26.62 -24.64
N ASP A 376 -21.14 25.63 -23.99
CA ASP A 376 -21.33 24.21 -24.29
C ASP A 376 -22.79 23.78 -24.06
N ARG A 377 -23.44 24.30 -23.01
CA ARG A 377 -24.86 24.03 -22.72
C ARG A 377 -25.80 24.70 -23.73
N ASP A 378 -25.55 25.97 -24.04
CA ASP A 378 -26.47 26.81 -24.83
C ASP A 378 -26.36 26.52 -26.33
N ARG A 379 -25.15 26.20 -26.81
CA ARG A 379 -24.87 26.02 -28.25
C ARG A 379 -24.43 24.60 -28.62
N GLY A 380 -24.38 23.68 -27.66
CA GLY A 380 -23.95 22.30 -27.88
C GLY A 380 -22.47 22.16 -28.26
N THR A 381 -21.65 23.15 -27.93
CA THR A 381 -20.20 23.10 -28.15
C THR A 381 -19.53 22.13 -27.17
N GLN A 382 -18.22 21.93 -27.31
CA GLN A 382 -17.44 21.01 -26.46
C GLN A 382 -16.11 21.65 -26.01
N HIS A 383 -16.13 22.94 -25.68
CA HIS A 383 -14.97 23.69 -25.25
C HIS A 383 -14.36 23.15 -23.96
N VAL A 384 -15.18 22.80 -22.96
CA VAL A 384 -14.67 22.23 -21.68
C VAL A 384 -14.00 20.88 -21.93
N ARG A 385 -14.61 20.02 -22.75
CA ARG A 385 -14.03 18.72 -23.12
C ARG A 385 -12.73 18.88 -23.89
N THR A 386 -12.68 19.80 -24.85
CA THR A 386 -11.47 20.08 -25.62
C THR A 386 -10.34 20.60 -24.72
N LEU A 387 -10.63 21.54 -23.82
CA LEU A 387 -9.65 22.06 -22.87
C LEU A 387 -9.11 20.99 -21.91
N ARG A 388 -9.99 20.14 -21.36
CA ARG A 388 -9.58 19.03 -20.48
C ARG A 388 -8.64 18.05 -21.20
N THR A 389 -8.97 17.72 -22.45
CA THR A 389 -8.16 16.78 -23.26
C THR A 389 -6.83 17.41 -23.65
N PHE A 390 -6.83 18.71 -23.93
CA PHE A 390 -5.62 19.47 -24.20
C PHE A 390 -4.66 19.50 -23.01
N LEU A 391 -5.17 19.70 -21.79
CA LEU A 391 -4.39 19.59 -20.57
C LEU A 391 -3.89 18.16 -20.31
N ALA A 392 -4.73 17.15 -20.51
CA ALA A 392 -4.36 15.74 -20.31
C ALA A 392 -3.26 15.26 -21.28
N THR A 393 -3.14 15.90 -22.44
CA THR A 393 -2.09 15.65 -23.44
C THR A 393 -0.94 16.66 -23.37
N ASN A 394 -0.73 17.27 -22.20
CA ASN A 394 0.36 18.21 -21.92
C ASN A 394 0.44 19.41 -22.90
N GLY A 395 -0.71 19.89 -23.38
CA GLY A 395 -0.79 21.01 -24.32
C GLY A 395 -0.47 20.65 -25.78
N SER A 396 -0.49 19.37 -26.14
CA SER A 396 -0.27 18.93 -27.52
C SER A 396 -1.54 19.02 -28.37
N VAL A 397 -1.55 19.93 -29.35
CA VAL A 397 -2.65 20.06 -30.32
C VAL A 397 -2.83 18.78 -31.14
N ILE A 398 -1.73 18.10 -31.49
CA ILE A 398 -1.74 16.89 -32.32
C ILE A 398 -2.36 15.73 -31.53
N ASP A 399 -1.91 15.52 -30.30
CA ASP A 399 -2.41 14.41 -29.48
C ASP A 399 -3.85 14.66 -29.02
N THR A 400 -4.21 15.91 -28.75
CA THR A 400 -5.61 16.30 -28.49
C THR A 400 -6.52 15.99 -29.68
N ALA A 401 -6.05 16.28 -30.90
CA ALA A 401 -6.81 16.01 -32.12
C ALA A 401 -7.02 14.50 -32.29
N ARG A 402 -5.98 13.70 -32.03
CA ARG A 402 -6.06 12.23 -32.07
C ARG A 402 -7.06 11.69 -31.04
N GLU A 403 -6.95 12.13 -29.79
CA GLU A 403 -7.78 11.66 -28.67
C GLU A 403 -9.27 12.03 -28.85
N LEU A 404 -9.54 13.20 -29.43
CA LEU A 404 -10.91 13.64 -29.72
C LEU A 404 -11.45 13.17 -31.07
N PHE A 405 -10.65 12.44 -31.86
CA PHE A 405 -10.96 12.07 -33.25
C PHE A 405 -11.33 13.29 -34.11
N LEU A 406 -10.61 14.40 -33.94
CA LEU A 406 -10.79 15.66 -34.67
C LEU A 406 -9.58 15.95 -35.57
N HIS A 407 -9.77 16.85 -36.54
CA HIS A 407 -8.65 17.42 -37.27
C HIS A 407 -7.91 18.46 -36.42
N THR A 408 -6.59 18.58 -36.55
CA THR A 408 -5.76 19.52 -35.76
C THR A 408 -6.21 20.98 -35.90
N ASN A 409 -6.69 21.38 -37.08
CA ASN A 409 -7.26 22.72 -37.31
C ASN A 409 -8.53 22.97 -36.49
N THR A 410 -9.38 21.96 -36.31
CA THR A 410 -10.58 22.07 -35.49
C THR A 410 -10.22 22.27 -34.02
N VAL A 411 -9.18 21.58 -33.54
CA VAL A 411 -8.66 21.80 -32.18
C VAL A 411 -8.12 23.22 -32.03
N ARG A 412 -7.26 23.69 -32.95
CA ARG A 412 -6.76 25.08 -32.92
C ARG A 412 -7.89 26.10 -32.92
N HIS A 413 -8.90 25.91 -33.76
CA HIS A 413 -10.08 26.78 -33.80
C HIS A 413 -10.84 26.79 -32.47
N ARG A 414 -11.03 25.62 -31.84
CA ARG A 414 -11.69 25.54 -30.53
C ARG A 414 -10.87 26.19 -29.42
N LEU A 415 -9.54 26.06 -29.44
CA LEU A 415 -8.64 26.72 -28.48
C LEU A 415 -8.64 28.25 -28.69
N GLY A 416 -8.64 28.74 -29.93
CA GLY A 416 -8.82 30.16 -30.23
C GLY A 416 -10.16 30.69 -29.75
N ARG A 417 -11.24 29.91 -29.90
CA ARG A 417 -12.55 30.29 -29.37
C ARG A 417 -12.58 30.32 -27.85
N ILE A 418 -11.87 29.42 -27.18
CA ILE A 418 -11.70 29.45 -25.71
C ILE A 418 -11.01 30.77 -25.31
N GLN A 419 -9.95 31.17 -26.01
CA GLN A 419 -9.28 32.43 -25.76
C GLN A 419 -10.18 33.65 -25.93
N GLU A 420 -11.02 33.68 -26.98
CA GLU A 420 -11.99 34.75 -27.19
C GLU A 420 -13.04 34.83 -26.07
N LEU A 421 -13.48 33.68 -25.54
CA LEU A 421 -14.53 33.61 -24.53
C LEU A 421 -14.03 33.97 -23.13
N THR A 422 -12.78 33.68 -22.81
CA THR A 422 -12.23 33.86 -21.44
C THR A 422 -11.19 34.97 -21.34
N GLY A 423 -10.73 35.49 -22.48
CA GLY A 423 -9.64 36.47 -22.55
C GLY A 423 -8.26 35.89 -22.21
N ARG A 424 -8.11 34.56 -22.16
CA ARG A 424 -6.89 33.85 -21.73
C ARG A 424 -6.48 32.80 -22.75
N ASP A 425 -5.21 32.76 -23.11
CA ASP A 425 -4.71 31.89 -24.18
C ASP A 425 -4.30 30.51 -23.63
N PRO A 426 -5.01 29.41 -23.97
CA PRO A 426 -4.62 28.07 -23.54
C PRO A 426 -3.24 27.62 -24.05
N MET A 427 -2.66 28.28 -25.06
CA MET A 427 -1.32 27.96 -25.55
C MET A 427 -0.20 28.61 -24.72
N ASN A 428 -0.54 29.58 -23.86
CA ASN A 428 0.42 30.19 -22.94
C ASN A 428 0.48 29.40 -21.63
N LEU A 429 1.69 29.08 -21.15
CA LEU A 429 1.88 28.27 -19.94
C LEU A 429 1.18 28.86 -18.70
N GLY A 430 1.25 30.19 -18.50
CA GLY A 430 0.65 30.84 -17.33
C GLY A 430 -0.88 30.78 -17.34
N ASP A 431 -1.48 30.99 -18.51
CA ASP A 431 -2.92 30.91 -18.70
C ASP A 431 -3.41 29.44 -18.69
N LEU A 432 -2.64 28.51 -19.27
CA LEU A 432 -2.90 27.07 -19.23
C LEU A 432 -2.92 26.55 -17.78
N ALA A 433 -2.01 27.03 -16.93
CA ALA A 433 -2.04 26.75 -15.49
C ALA A 433 -3.33 27.31 -14.84
N ALA A 434 -3.74 28.53 -15.15
CA ALA A 434 -4.98 29.11 -14.63
C ALA A 434 -6.22 28.30 -15.06
N PHE A 435 -6.27 27.80 -16.30
CA PHE A 435 -7.32 26.88 -16.75
C PHE A 435 -7.32 25.55 -15.99
N ALA A 436 -6.14 24.98 -15.70
CA ALA A 436 -6.02 23.77 -14.90
C ALA A 436 -6.59 23.98 -13.48
N ILE A 437 -6.28 25.13 -12.85
CA ILE A 437 -6.87 25.52 -11.55
C ILE A 437 -8.38 25.62 -11.65
N GLY A 438 -8.90 26.30 -12.68
CA GLY A 438 -10.33 26.47 -12.89
C GLY A 438 -11.07 25.13 -13.04
N LEU A 439 -10.51 24.19 -13.83
CA LEU A 439 -11.10 22.86 -14.01
C LEU A 439 -11.10 22.06 -12.70
N GLN A 440 -10.01 22.10 -11.94
CA GLN A 440 -9.92 21.44 -10.63
C GLN A 440 -10.95 22.00 -9.64
N ALA A 441 -11.14 23.33 -9.63
CA ALA A 441 -12.16 23.99 -8.82
C ALA A 441 -13.59 23.55 -9.22
N SER A 442 -13.85 23.41 -10.53
CA SER A 442 -15.12 22.89 -11.05
C SER A 442 -15.38 21.44 -10.60
N ASP A 443 -14.38 20.56 -10.68
CA ASP A 443 -14.49 19.17 -10.25
C ASP A 443 -14.75 19.04 -8.74
N ARG A 444 -14.10 19.89 -7.93
CA ARG A 444 -14.30 19.93 -6.47
C ARG A 444 -15.75 20.27 -6.12
N SER A 445 -16.33 21.27 -6.78
CA SER A 445 -17.74 21.65 -6.57
C SER A 445 -18.74 20.56 -6.94
N ARG A 446 -18.39 19.67 -7.89
CA ARG A 446 -19.24 18.51 -8.25
C ARG A 446 -19.19 17.38 -7.22
N ARG A 447 -18.06 17.21 -6.52
CA ARG A 447 -17.88 16.15 -5.50
C ARG A 447 -18.50 16.53 -4.14
N ARG A 448 -18.61 17.82 -3.85
CA ARG A 448 -19.25 18.36 -2.64
C ARG A 448 -20.29 19.42 -3.06
N PRO A 449 -21.49 19.02 -3.49
CA PRO A 449 -22.59 19.97 -3.62
C PRO A 449 -22.87 20.57 -2.23
N ASP A 450 -23.00 21.90 -2.17
CA ASP A 450 -23.28 22.66 -0.94
C ASP A 450 -24.51 22.13 -0.17
#